data_AF-A0A5C3MTF1-F1
#
_entry.id   AF-A0A5C3MTF1-F1
#
_cell.length_a   1.000
_cell.length_b   1.000
_cell.length_c   1.000
_cell.angle_alpha   90.00
_cell.angle_beta   90.00
_cell.angle_gamma   90.00
#
_symmetry.space_group_name_H-M   'P 1'
#
loop_
_entity.id
_entity.type
_entity.pdbx_description
1 polymer ?
#
loop_
_entity_poly.entity_id
_entity_poly.type
_entity_poly.pdbx_seq_one_letter_code
_entity_poly.pdbx_strand_id
1 'polypeptide(L)'
;PSSERSKSNLWEPFDDREGFELAEFFFANAKMSKRRITRLQKLWAARHGGDSPYLDASHMYKVIDSARLGDVKWDCFDKPPGTVPDWMSKTYEVWYRNPLEVARQMLSNKDFDQEIDYSAKRVFKDGIRQWQDFMSGDWAWEQSTIIAKDPETHGAMFIPIILGSDKTTVSVGTGDNEFYPLYMMLGNHHNAMRRAHRNTVALIGFLALFHISLARILKSLKPGMTKPEVTSCADGHFWRAIYGLALYIADYPKQALLACIVQGWCPNRCLVKSSELGADGPWLPRKCEHIEELIKSFGLGTLWDKY
;
A
#
# COMPACT_ATOMS: atom_id res chain seq x y z
N PRO A 1 -17.85 12.73 44.32
CA PRO A 1 -16.50 12.16 44.06
C PRO A 1 -16.17 12.24 42.56
N SER A 2 -15.58 13.36 42.17
CA SER A 2 -15.06 13.61 40.83
C SER A 2 -13.88 12.67 40.56
N SER A 3 -14.07 11.71 39.66
CA SER A 3 -12.97 10.91 39.14
C SER A 3 -12.01 11.83 38.38
N GLU A 4 -10.78 11.96 38.88
CA GLU A 4 -9.69 12.57 38.14
C GLU A 4 -9.55 11.87 36.79
N ARG A 5 -9.97 12.54 35.71
CA ARG A 5 -9.48 12.22 34.37
C ARG A 5 -7.97 12.47 34.43
N SER A 6 -7.18 11.40 34.44
CA SER A 6 -5.77 11.42 34.08
C SER A 6 -5.57 12.41 32.94
N LYS A 7 -4.77 13.46 33.16
CA LYS A 7 -4.37 14.40 32.11
C LYS A 7 -3.57 13.58 31.09
N SER A 8 -4.23 13.11 30.04
CA SER A 8 -3.54 12.48 28.91
C SER A 8 -2.53 13.48 28.38
N ASN A 9 -1.24 13.13 28.40
CA ASN A 9 -0.22 13.97 27.80
C ASN A 9 -0.52 14.09 26.29
N LEU A 10 -0.88 15.28 25.85
CA LEU A 10 -1.25 15.55 24.45
C LEU A 10 -0.06 15.38 23.50
N TRP A 11 1.16 15.29 24.03
CA TRP A 11 2.40 15.17 23.29
C TRP A 11 2.97 13.75 23.32
N GLU A 12 2.25 12.73 23.81
CA GLU A 12 2.72 11.34 23.73
C GLU A 12 3.14 10.99 22.29
N PRO A 13 4.33 10.40 22.09
CA PRO A 13 5.19 9.72 23.07
C PRO A 13 6.24 10.62 23.74
N PHE A 14 6.26 11.90 23.41
CA PHE A 14 7.19 12.88 23.97
C PHE A 14 6.78 13.21 25.40
N ASP A 15 7.77 13.42 26.28
CA ASP A 15 7.52 13.71 27.69
C ASP A 15 6.72 15.02 27.87
N ASP A 16 6.94 16.00 26.98
CA ASP A 16 6.23 17.27 26.93
C ASP A 16 6.29 17.94 25.54
N ARG A 17 5.75 19.16 25.47
CA ARG A 17 5.76 20.01 24.27
C ARG A 17 7.17 20.39 23.82
N GLU A 18 8.07 20.69 24.74
CA GLU A 18 9.43 21.15 24.42
C GLU A 18 10.23 20.01 23.78
N GLY A 19 10.08 18.80 24.31
CA GLY A 19 10.60 17.57 23.70
C GLY A 19 10.14 17.43 22.25
N PHE A 20 8.83 17.53 22.00
CA PHE A 20 8.27 17.46 20.64
C PHE A 20 8.88 18.51 19.71
N GLU A 21 8.84 19.80 20.08
CA GLU A 21 9.32 20.91 19.23
C GLU A 21 10.83 20.79 18.94
N LEU A 22 11.62 20.28 19.89
CA LEU A 22 13.05 20.01 19.69
C LEU A 22 13.30 18.83 18.74
N ALA A 23 12.53 17.75 18.87
CA ALA A 23 12.61 16.64 17.92
C ALA A 23 12.23 17.09 16.50
N GLU A 24 11.13 17.84 16.35
CA GLU A 24 10.71 18.42 15.07
C GLU A 24 11.82 19.30 14.49
N PHE A 25 12.38 20.20 15.30
CA PHE A 25 13.46 21.08 14.86
C PHE A 25 14.70 20.29 14.42
N PHE A 26 15.19 19.36 15.23
CA PHE A 26 16.40 18.60 14.91
C PHE A 26 16.23 17.66 13.72
N PHE A 27 15.07 16.98 13.64
CA PHE A 27 14.83 15.92 12.67
C PHE A 27 14.27 16.44 11.35
N ALA A 28 13.18 17.20 11.38
CA ALA A 28 12.45 17.63 10.19
C ALA A 28 13.03 18.93 9.60
N ASN A 29 13.28 19.93 10.44
CA ASN A 29 13.63 21.27 9.98
C ASN A 29 15.13 21.41 9.69
N ALA A 30 15.98 21.16 10.69
CA ALA A 30 17.43 21.36 10.60
C ALA A 30 18.18 20.13 10.06
N LYS A 31 17.51 18.97 9.96
CA LYS A 31 18.07 17.69 9.47
C LYS A 31 19.47 17.40 10.04
N MET A 32 19.59 17.55 11.35
CA MET A 32 20.88 17.53 12.04
C MET A 32 21.46 16.11 12.09
N SER A 33 22.78 16.00 11.97
CA SER A 33 23.45 14.71 12.10
C SER A 33 23.38 14.17 13.53
N LYS A 34 23.35 12.84 13.68
CA LYS A 34 23.34 12.15 14.99
C LYS A 34 24.40 12.70 15.94
N ARG A 35 25.62 12.93 15.42
CA ARG A 35 26.75 13.48 16.19
C ARG A 35 26.45 14.87 16.76
N ARG A 36 25.79 15.74 15.99
CA ARG A 36 25.46 17.10 16.43
C ARG A 36 24.34 17.08 17.46
N ILE A 37 23.30 16.25 17.26
CA ILE A 37 22.20 16.08 18.21
C ILE A 37 22.72 15.58 19.55
N THR A 38 23.50 14.48 19.56
CA THR A 38 24.10 13.95 20.80
C THR A 38 25.01 14.97 21.49
N ARG A 39 25.77 15.77 20.73
CA ARG A 39 26.60 16.84 21.32
C ARG A 39 25.74 17.93 21.98
N LEU A 40 24.66 18.36 21.33
CA LEU A 40 23.76 19.37 21.88
C LEU A 40 23.08 18.88 23.16
N GLN A 41 22.57 17.66 23.18
CA GLN A 41 21.96 17.08 24.39
C GLN A 41 22.95 17.00 25.55
N LYS A 42 24.22 16.65 25.30
CA LYS A 42 25.26 16.70 26.34
C LYS A 42 25.52 18.10 26.89
N LEU A 43 25.51 19.12 26.02
CA LEU A 43 25.66 20.52 26.45
C LEU A 43 24.44 21.00 27.23
N TRP A 44 23.24 20.54 26.84
CA TRP A 44 21.99 20.81 27.53
C TRP A 44 22.02 20.23 28.95
N ALA A 45 22.32 18.92 29.07
CA ALA A 45 22.47 18.23 30.35
C ALA A 45 23.46 18.94 31.27
N ALA A 46 24.61 19.38 30.75
CA ALA A 46 25.62 20.08 31.54
C ALA A 46 25.11 21.41 32.13
N ARG A 47 24.23 22.12 31.41
CA ARG A 47 23.64 23.39 31.86
C ARG A 47 22.50 23.18 32.85
N HIS A 48 21.76 22.08 32.72
CA HIS A 48 20.53 21.80 33.47
C HIS A 48 20.69 20.70 34.53
N GLY A 49 21.90 20.51 35.08
CA GLY A 49 22.11 19.59 36.21
C GLY A 49 21.94 18.10 35.87
N GLY A 50 22.19 17.73 34.62
CA GLY A 50 22.01 16.37 34.09
C GLY A 50 20.72 16.17 33.31
N ASP A 51 19.82 17.16 33.33
CA ASP A 51 18.52 17.07 32.66
C ASP A 51 18.58 17.48 31.18
N SER A 52 18.01 16.66 30.32
CA SER A 52 18.02 16.86 28.87
C SER A 52 16.81 16.17 28.27
N PRO A 53 16.08 16.81 27.33
CA PRO A 53 14.90 16.21 26.70
C PRO A 53 15.18 14.86 26.04
N TYR A 54 16.40 14.64 25.57
CA TYR A 54 16.86 13.35 25.08
C TYR A 54 18.25 12.99 25.60
N LEU A 55 18.48 11.71 25.95
CA LEU A 55 19.80 11.23 26.35
C LEU A 55 20.85 11.38 25.23
N ASP A 56 20.45 11.02 24.01
CA ASP A 56 21.24 11.17 22.80
C ASP A 56 20.33 11.13 21.55
N ALA A 57 20.93 11.19 20.35
CA ALA A 57 20.20 11.07 19.10
C ALA A 57 19.44 9.74 18.97
N SER A 58 19.97 8.63 19.51
CA SER A 58 19.33 7.32 19.42
C SER A 58 18.10 7.25 20.31
N HIS A 59 18.14 7.85 21.50
CA HIS A 59 16.98 8.01 22.37
C HIS A 59 15.89 8.84 21.67
N MET A 60 16.26 9.98 21.07
CA MET A 60 15.33 10.81 20.31
C MET A 60 14.67 10.03 19.17
N TYR A 61 15.43 9.27 18.38
CA TYR A 61 14.84 8.44 17.31
C TYR A 61 13.92 7.36 17.85
N LYS A 62 14.28 6.69 18.95
CA LYS A 62 13.38 5.72 19.59
C LYS A 62 12.07 6.36 20.05
N VAL A 63 12.11 7.57 20.58
CA VAL A 63 10.91 8.32 20.97
C VAL A 63 10.08 8.64 19.73
N ILE A 64 10.68 9.20 18.67
CA ILE A 64 10.00 9.45 17.38
C ILE A 64 9.37 8.15 16.82
N ASP A 65 10.11 7.05 16.79
CA ASP A 65 9.66 5.74 16.29
C ASP A 65 8.60 5.08 17.18
N SER A 66 8.46 5.53 18.43
CA SER A 66 7.42 5.08 19.37
C SER A 66 6.11 5.87 19.24
N ALA A 67 6.09 6.92 18.41
CA ALA A 67 4.90 7.74 18.26
C ALA A 67 3.72 6.94 17.75
N ARG A 68 2.62 7.00 18.51
CA ARG A 68 1.32 6.40 18.12
C ARG A 68 0.61 7.23 17.07
N LEU A 69 0.86 8.54 17.07
CA LEU A 69 0.55 9.47 16.00
C LEU A 69 1.62 9.31 14.92
N GLY A 70 1.56 8.21 14.17
CA GLY A 70 2.57 7.87 13.18
C GLY A 70 2.01 6.97 12.10
N ASP A 71 2.57 7.11 10.90
CA ASP A 71 2.33 6.22 9.77
C ASP A 71 2.61 4.76 10.15
N VAL A 72 1.93 3.83 9.48
CA VAL A 72 2.19 2.38 9.66
C VAL A 72 3.69 2.08 9.58
N LYS A 73 4.21 1.36 10.58
CA LYS A 73 5.62 1.01 10.69
C LYS A 73 6.09 0.17 9.49
N TRP A 74 7.34 0.40 9.11
CA TRP A 74 8.05 -0.46 8.16
C TRP A 74 8.49 -1.75 8.85
N ASP A 75 8.38 -2.85 8.12
CA ASP A 75 8.80 -4.19 8.45
C ASP A 75 9.68 -4.72 7.31
N CYS A 76 10.51 -5.73 7.58
CA CYS A 76 11.42 -6.30 6.59
C CYS A 76 11.39 -7.83 6.59
N PHE A 77 11.71 -8.43 5.44
CA PHE A 77 11.99 -9.86 5.35
C PHE A 77 13.10 -10.14 4.34
N ASP A 78 13.96 -11.10 4.69
CA ASP A 78 15.19 -11.39 3.93
C ASP A 78 15.04 -12.55 2.92
N LYS A 79 14.01 -13.38 3.11
CA LYS A 79 13.82 -14.60 2.32
C LYS A 79 12.37 -14.78 1.87
N PRO A 80 12.11 -14.79 0.56
CA PRO A 80 10.83 -15.23 0.05
C PRO A 80 10.62 -16.74 0.36
N PRO A 81 9.45 -17.18 0.83
CA PRO A 81 9.18 -18.60 1.04
C PRO A 81 9.01 -19.32 -0.32
N GLY A 82 9.78 -20.39 -0.54
CA GLY A 82 9.69 -21.27 -1.71
C GLY A 82 11.00 -21.98 -2.05
N THR A 83 10.91 -23.11 -2.77
CA THR A 83 12.06 -23.75 -3.43
C THR A 83 12.42 -22.94 -4.68
N VAL A 84 13.35 -22.00 -4.52
CA VAL A 84 14.01 -21.34 -5.65
C VAL A 84 15.22 -22.17 -6.08
N PRO A 85 15.51 -22.30 -7.38
CA PRO A 85 16.74 -22.94 -7.86
C PRO A 85 17.99 -22.29 -7.26
N ASP A 86 19.07 -23.06 -7.08
CA ASP A 86 20.30 -22.61 -6.39
C ASP A 86 20.93 -21.33 -6.98
N TRP A 87 20.75 -21.08 -8.28
CA TRP A 87 21.23 -19.86 -8.94
C TRP A 87 20.42 -18.59 -8.56
N MET A 88 19.25 -18.75 -7.94
CA MET A 88 18.38 -17.70 -7.42
C MET A 88 18.43 -17.64 -5.87
N SER A 89 19.52 -18.12 -5.27
CA SER A 89 19.77 -18.13 -3.82
C SER A 89 20.17 -16.78 -3.21
N LYS A 90 20.26 -15.72 -4.02
CA LYS A 90 20.59 -14.38 -3.55
C LYS A 90 19.52 -13.91 -2.56
N THR A 91 19.95 -13.49 -1.38
CA THR A 91 19.07 -12.88 -0.38
C THR A 91 18.74 -11.46 -0.82
N TYR A 92 17.47 -11.10 -0.70
CA TYR A 92 16.97 -9.76 -0.97
C TYR A 92 16.23 -9.28 0.26
N GLU A 93 16.64 -8.14 0.80
CA GLU A 93 15.92 -7.47 1.87
C GLU A 93 14.74 -6.72 1.25
N VAL A 94 13.52 -7.09 1.64
CA VAL A 94 12.29 -6.44 1.19
C VAL A 94 11.69 -5.65 2.34
N TRP A 95 11.64 -4.33 2.18
CA TRP A 95 11.01 -3.41 3.12
C TRP A 95 9.56 -3.15 2.71
N TYR A 96 8.63 -3.25 3.67
CA TYR A 96 7.20 -3.06 3.42
C TYR A 96 6.47 -2.51 4.65
N ARG A 97 5.29 -1.93 4.44
CA ARG A 97 4.31 -1.58 5.48
C ARG A 97 3.15 -2.55 5.39
N ASN A 98 2.56 -2.93 6.53
CA ASN A 98 1.40 -3.83 6.54
C ASN A 98 0.22 -3.18 5.77
N PRO A 99 -0.21 -3.72 4.61
CA PRO A 99 -1.26 -3.09 3.80
C PRO A 99 -2.61 -2.98 4.49
N LEU A 100 -2.93 -3.90 5.42
CA LEU A 100 -4.18 -3.86 6.17
C LEU A 100 -4.20 -2.68 7.16
N GLU A 101 -3.10 -2.49 7.91
CA GLU A 101 -2.98 -1.34 8.80
C GLU A 101 -2.99 -0.03 8.01
N VAL A 102 -2.36 -0.01 6.82
CA VAL A 102 -2.36 1.17 5.95
C VAL A 102 -3.78 1.47 5.50
N ALA A 103 -4.56 0.45 5.13
CA ALA A 103 -5.97 0.63 4.78
C ALA A 103 -6.79 1.19 5.96
N ARG A 104 -6.59 0.69 7.19
CA ARG A 104 -7.29 1.20 8.39
C ARG A 104 -6.92 2.64 8.71
N GLN A 105 -5.64 2.99 8.62
CA GLN A 105 -5.17 4.36 8.80
C GLN A 105 -5.81 5.28 7.75
N MET A 106 -5.86 4.85 6.49
CA MET A 106 -6.48 5.60 5.41
C MET A 106 -7.99 5.80 5.64
N LEU A 107 -8.72 4.77 6.09
CA LEU A 107 -10.17 4.88 6.34
C LEU A 107 -10.51 5.79 7.52
N SER A 108 -9.69 5.76 8.57
CA SER A 108 -9.91 6.54 9.79
C SER A 108 -9.47 8.00 9.67
N ASN A 109 -8.88 8.39 8.53
CA ASN A 109 -8.44 9.76 8.30
C ASN A 109 -9.64 10.70 8.10
N LYS A 110 -9.87 11.57 9.09
CA LYS A 110 -10.98 12.55 9.09
C LYS A 110 -10.92 13.57 7.95
N ASP A 111 -9.75 13.76 7.33
CA ASP A 111 -9.63 14.61 6.14
C ASP A 111 -10.45 14.10 4.94
N PHE A 112 -10.90 12.83 5.01
CA PHE A 112 -11.76 12.20 4.00
C PHE A 112 -13.23 12.16 4.40
N ASP A 113 -13.66 12.88 5.45
CA ASP A 113 -15.09 12.98 5.76
C ASP A 113 -15.84 13.55 4.54
N GLN A 114 -16.98 12.95 4.21
CA GLN A 114 -17.76 13.21 2.98
C GLN A 114 -17.06 12.88 1.65
N GLU A 115 -15.85 12.32 1.68
CA GLU A 115 -15.04 11.99 0.50
C GLU A 115 -14.79 10.48 0.36
N ILE A 116 -15.57 9.68 1.09
CA ILE A 116 -15.61 8.22 1.06
C ILE A 116 -16.99 7.75 0.59
N ASP A 117 -16.98 6.86 -0.39
CA ASP A 117 -18.15 6.09 -0.80
C ASP A 117 -18.26 4.79 0.03
N TYR A 118 -19.21 4.75 0.96
CA TYR A 118 -19.48 3.55 1.79
C TYR A 118 -20.21 2.42 1.05
N SER A 119 -20.74 2.71 -0.14
CA SER A 119 -21.44 1.75 -0.98
C SER A 119 -21.19 2.03 -2.45
N ALA A 120 -21.17 0.97 -3.27
CA ALA A 120 -21.19 1.14 -4.72
C ALA A 120 -22.46 1.89 -5.13
N LYS A 121 -22.35 2.79 -6.12
CA LYS A 121 -23.43 3.68 -6.54
C LYS A 121 -23.62 3.64 -8.06
N ARG A 122 -24.85 3.80 -8.52
CA ARG A 122 -25.16 4.06 -9.94
C ARG A 122 -25.78 5.44 -10.04
N VAL A 123 -25.09 6.36 -10.69
CA VAL A 123 -25.52 7.75 -10.83
C VAL A 123 -26.07 7.96 -12.22
N PHE A 124 -27.27 8.54 -12.32
CA PHE A 124 -27.92 8.85 -13.59
C PHE A 124 -28.26 10.33 -13.65
N LYS A 125 -28.05 10.93 -14.82
CA LYS A 125 -28.49 12.29 -15.13
C LYS A 125 -29.26 12.24 -16.43
N ASP A 126 -30.52 12.67 -16.41
CA ASP A 126 -31.43 12.63 -17.58
C ASP A 126 -31.54 11.22 -18.19
N GLY A 127 -31.56 10.18 -17.35
CA GLY A 127 -31.59 8.78 -17.76
C GLY A 127 -30.25 8.21 -18.26
N ILE A 128 -29.20 9.04 -18.37
CA ILE A 128 -27.88 8.64 -18.87
C ILE A 128 -26.96 8.30 -17.69
N ARG A 129 -26.30 7.13 -17.77
CA ARG A 129 -25.34 6.66 -16.78
C ARG A 129 -24.13 7.59 -16.70
N GLN A 130 -23.77 7.99 -15.48
CA GLN A 130 -22.61 8.82 -15.17
C GLN A 130 -21.54 7.99 -14.45
N TRP A 131 -20.27 8.27 -14.76
CA TRP A 131 -19.10 7.70 -14.12
C TRP A 131 -18.23 8.85 -13.59
N GLN A 132 -17.93 8.83 -12.30
CA GLN A 132 -17.11 9.87 -11.68
C GLN A 132 -16.03 9.25 -10.80
N ASP A 133 -16.41 8.50 -9.78
CA ASP A 133 -15.50 7.83 -8.84
C ASP A 133 -15.46 6.33 -9.07
N PHE A 134 -14.48 5.64 -8.49
CA PHE A 134 -14.31 4.20 -8.70
C PHE A 134 -15.55 3.40 -8.27
N MET A 135 -16.18 3.79 -7.15
CA MET A 135 -17.41 3.15 -6.64
C MET A 135 -18.65 3.42 -7.49
N SER A 136 -18.58 4.36 -8.45
CA SER A 136 -19.61 4.51 -9.47
C SER A 136 -19.54 3.45 -10.56
N GLY A 137 -18.40 2.73 -10.66
CA GLY A 137 -18.05 1.71 -11.65
C GLY A 137 -18.90 0.43 -11.59
N ASP A 138 -19.18 -0.19 -12.74
CA ASP A 138 -19.96 -1.43 -12.79
C ASP A 138 -19.26 -2.58 -12.07
N TRP A 139 -17.93 -2.65 -12.18
CA TRP A 139 -17.16 -3.65 -11.44
C TRP A 139 -17.37 -3.55 -9.93
N ALA A 140 -17.35 -2.34 -9.35
CA ALA A 140 -17.57 -2.16 -7.91
C ALA A 140 -19.00 -2.55 -7.50
N TRP A 141 -19.98 -2.24 -8.35
CA TRP A 141 -21.38 -2.64 -8.16
C TRP A 141 -21.56 -4.17 -8.20
N GLU A 142 -20.96 -4.83 -9.19
CA GLU A 142 -20.99 -6.28 -9.36
C GLU A 142 -20.31 -6.99 -8.19
N GLN A 143 -19.12 -6.52 -7.76
CA GLN A 143 -18.43 -7.06 -6.59
C GLN A 143 -19.28 -6.92 -5.32
N SER A 144 -19.85 -5.74 -5.08
CA SER A 144 -20.75 -5.52 -3.94
C SER A 144 -21.96 -6.45 -3.97
N THR A 145 -22.50 -6.72 -5.17
CA THR A 145 -23.61 -7.68 -5.37
C THR A 145 -23.19 -9.11 -5.08
N ILE A 146 -21.98 -9.53 -5.47
CA ILE A 146 -21.44 -10.87 -5.20
C ILE A 146 -21.24 -11.06 -3.69
N ILE A 147 -20.60 -10.10 -3.05
CA ILE A 147 -20.34 -10.08 -1.59
C ILE A 147 -21.68 -10.21 -0.85
N ALA A 148 -22.67 -9.38 -1.17
CA ALA A 148 -23.96 -9.38 -0.49
C ALA A 148 -24.77 -10.68 -0.58
N LYS A 149 -24.39 -11.66 -1.42
CA LYS A 149 -25.01 -12.99 -1.46
C LYS A 149 -24.69 -13.83 -0.24
N ASP A 150 -23.51 -13.63 0.37
CA ASP A 150 -23.13 -14.31 1.60
C ASP A 150 -23.78 -13.61 2.81
N PRO A 151 -24.61 -14.30 3.62
CA PRO A 151 -25.18 -13.72 4.83
C PRO A 151 -24.14 -13.13 5.79
N GLU A 152 -22.93 -13.71 5.87
CA GLU A 152 -21.86 -13.22 6.75
C GLU A 152 -21.25 -11.91 6.24
N THR A 153 -21.39 -11.59 4.96
CA THR A 153 -20.82 -10.35 4.39
C THR A 153 -21.89 -9.37 3.90
N HIS A 154 -23.16 -9.74 4.04
CA HIS A 154 -24.30 -8.89 3.73
C HIS A 154 -24.23 -7.58 4.54
N GLY A 155 -24.40 -6.45 3.85
CA GLY A 155 -24.30 -5.10 4.43
C GLY A 155 -22.89 -4.64 4.78
N ALA A 156 -21.83 -5.40 4.46
CA ALA A 156 -20.46 -4.92 4.61
C ALA A 156 -20.12 -3.87 3.55
N MET A 157 -19.39 -2.83 3.95
CA MET A 157 -18.77 -1.87 3.05
C MET A 157 -17.64 -2.57 2.29
N PHE A 158 -17.74 -2.54 0.96
CA PHE A 158 -16.67 -3.05 0.10
C PHE A 158 -15.56 -2.00 -0.07
N ILE A 159 -14.33 -2.40 0.23
CA ILE A 159 -13.13 -1.56 0.11
C ILE A 159 -12.24 -2.11 -1.02
N PRO A 160 -12.33 -1.52 -2.22
CA PRO A 160 -11.44 -1.87 -3.32
C PRO A 160 -10.02 -1.34 -3.07
N ILE A 161 -9.03 -2.23 -3.08
CA ILE A 161 -7.62 -1.91 -2.98
C ILE A 161 -7.04 -1.78 -4.39
N ILE A 162 -6.50 -0.61 -4.68
CA ILE A 162 -5.82 -0.31 -5.94
C ILE A 162 -4.33 -0.26 -5.65
N LEU A 163 -3.57 -1.06 -6.38
CA LEU A 163 -2.11 -1.11 -6.30
C LEU A 163 -1.52 -0.42 -7.52
N GLY A 164 -0.28 0.05 -7.40
CA GLY A 164 0.50 0.48 -8.54
C GLY A 164 1.97 0.41 -8.23
N SER A 165 2.80 0.14 -9.22
CA SER A 165 4.25 0.22 -9.05
C SER A 165 4.86 0.93 -10.22
N ASP A 166 5.77 1.85 -9.93
CA ASP A 166 6.62 2.43 -10.95
C ASP A 166 8.08 2.07 -10.70
N LYS A 167 8.85 1.89 -11.77
CA LYS A 167 10.26 1.54 -11.68
C LYS A 167 11.02 2.85 -11.52
N THR A 168 11.69 3.03 -10.40
CA THR A 168 12.40 4.27 -10.08
C THR A 168 13.87 3.99 -9.89
N THR A 169 14.73 4.59 -10.72
CA THR A 169 16.19 4.52 -10.58
C THR A 169 16.64 5.46 -9.46
N VAL A 170 17.32 4.94 -8.44
CA VAL A 170 17.79 5.75 -7.30
C VAL A 170 19.31 5.94 -7.41
N SER A 171 19.66 7.11 -7.97
CA SER A 171 20.98 7.77 -8.06
C SER A 171 21.83 7.58 -9.33
N VAL A 172 22.24 8.74 -9.86
CA VAL A 172 23.40 8.94 -10.73
C VAL A 172 24.63 9.02 -9.80
N GLY A 173 25.58 8.09 -9.93
CA GLY A 173 26.94 8.27 -9.40
C GLY A 173 27.57 7.11 -8.61
N THR A 174 26.83 6.09 -8.15
CA THR A 174 27.45 4.96 -7.40
C THR A 174 26.86 3.56 -7.67
N GLY A 175 26.23 3.37 -8.84
CA GLY A 175 25.79 2.07 -9.33
C GLY A 175 24.28 1.99 -9.54
N ASP A 176 23.87 1.45 -10.69
CA ASP A 176 22.49 1.33 -11.17
C ASP A 176 21.63 0.44 -10.25
N ASN A 177 21.18 0.98 -9.11
CA ASN A 177 20.19 0.32 -8.26
C ASN A 177 18.79 0.83 -8.64
N GLU A 178 18.01 -0.05 -9.22
CA GLU A 178 16.62 0.18 -9.59
C GLU A 178 15.71 -0.36 -8.49
N PHE A 179 14.85 0.50 -7.94
CA PHE A 179 13.84 0.11 -6.96
C PHE A 179 12.47 0.06 -7.63
N TYR A 180 11.63 -0.84 -7.15
CA TYR A 180 10.23 -0.97 -7.55
C TYR A 180 9.33 -0.60 -6.37
N PRO A 181 9.09 0.70 -6.10
CA PRO A 181 8.11 1.12 -5.12
C PRO A 181 6.72 0.57 -5.46
N LEU A 182 6.05 0.02 -4.44
CA LEU A 182 4.67 -0.42 -4.47
C LEU A 182 3.81 0.59 -3.74
N TYR A 183 2.87 1.20 -4.45
CA TYR A 183 1.88 2.13 -3.94
C TYR A 183 0.53 1.43 -3.77
N MET A 184 -0.22 1.89 -2.77
CA MET A 184 -1.57 1.43 -2.45
C MET A 184 -2.50 2.63 -2.31
N MET A 185 -3.72 2.47 -2.82
CA MET A 185 -4.83 3.40 -2.69
C MET A 185 -6.11 2.61 -2.37
N LEU A 186 -7.10 3.28 -1.79
CA LEU A 186 -8.45 2.74 -1.65
C LEU A 186 -9.36 3.38 -2.69
N GLY A 187 -10.06 2.55 -3.46
CA GLY A 187 -10.96 3.02 -4.52
C GLY A 187 -12.24 3.64 -4.00
N ASN A 188 -12.63 3.39 -2.75
CA ASN A 188 -13.76 4.09 -2.13
C ASN A 188 -13.47 5.56 -1.78
N HIS A 189 -12.23 6.04 -1.93
CA HIS A 189 -11.95 7.48 -1.90
C HIS A 189 -12.31 8.15 -3.23
N HIS A 190 -12.97 9.31 -3.12
CA HIS A 190 -13.27 10.14 -4.26
C HIS A 190 -12.01 10.53 -5.05
N ASN A 191 -12.18 10.71 -6.35
CA ASN A 191 -11.09 11.04 -7.26
C ASN A 191 -10.43 12.40 -6.97
N ALA A 192 -11.17 13.35 -6.41
CA ALA A 192 -10.65 14.67 -6.04
C ALA A 192 -9.53 14.55 -4.99
N MET A 193 -9.73 13.71 -3.97
CA MET A 193 -8.74 13.48 -2.92
C MET A 193 -7.47 12.82 -3.47
N ARG A 194 -7.60 11.92 -4.44
CA ARG A 194 -6.46 11.29 -5.13
C ARG A 194 -5.56 12.27 -5.86
N ARG A 195 -6.10 13.37 -6.38
CA ARG A 195 -5.33 14.43 -7.06
C ARG A 195 -4.69 15.42 -6.10
N ALA A 196 -5.24 15.57 -4.90
CA ALA A 196 -4.76 16.50 -3.89
C ALA A 196 -3.62 15.92 -3.00
N HIS A 197 -3.21 14.67 -3.22
CA HIS A 197 -2.12 14.00 -2.49
C HIS A 197 -2.24 14.01 -0.95
N ARG A 198 -3.47 14.05 -0.41
CA ARG A 198 -3.75 14.07 1.05
C ARG A 198 -3.68 12.68 1.68
N ASN A 199 -2.56 11.97 1.56
CA ASN A 199 -2.40 10.57 2.04
C ASN A 199 -3.34 9.55 1.37
N THR A 200 -3.93 9.86 0.23
CA THR A 200 -4.75 8.92 -0.57
C THR A 200 -3.93 7.86 -1.30
N VAL A 201 -2.61 8.08 -1.43
CA VAL A 201 -1.65 7.15 -2.01
C VAL A 201 -0.58 6.87 -0.98
N ALA A 202 -0.42 5.61 -0.59
CA ALA A 202 0.57 5.17 0.39
C ALA A 202 1.64 4.30 -0.28
N LEU A 203 2.92 4.62 -0.11
CA LEU A 203 4.02 3.73 -0.48
C LEU A 203 4.11 2.56 0.51
N ILE A 204 3.72 1.35 0.12
CA ILE A 204 3.61 0.20 1.03
C ILE A 204 4.76 -0.79 0.93
N GLY A 205 5.69 -0.62 -0.01
CA GLY A 205 6.84 -1.52 -0.10
C GLY A 205 7.81 -1.22 -1.22
N PHE A 206 8.96 -1.88 -1.18
CA PHE A 206 9.93 -1.90 -2.27
C PHE A 206 10.09 -3.34 -2.74
N LEU A 207 9.63 -3.64 -3.95
CA LEU A 207 9.59 -5.01 -4.44
C LEU A 207 11.01 -5.50 -4.78
N ALA A 208 11.35 -6.68 -4.26
CA ALA A 208 12.43 -7.52 -4.78
C ALA A 208 11.86 -8.90 -5.13
N LEU A 209 12.14 -9.44 -6.33
CA LEU A 209 11.44 -10.63 -6.84
C LEU A 209 9.91 -10.42 -6.87
N PHE A 210 9.46 -9.73 -7.92
CA PHE A 210 8.14 -9.10 -8.08
C PHE A 210 6.96 -9.86 -7.46
N HIS A 211 6.69 -11.08 -7.92
CA HIS A 211 5.53 -11.88 -7.47
C HIS A 211 5.61 -12.34 -6.03
N ILE A 212 6.80 -12.71 -5.55
CA ILE A 212 6.93 -13.22 -4.19
C ILE A 212 6.84 -12.08 -3.17
N SER A 213 7.44 -10.92 -3.50
CA SER A 213 7.25 -9.70 -2.73
C SER A 213 5.77 -9.34 -2.62
N LEU A 214 5.05 -9.27 -3.75
CA LEU A 214 3.62 -8.97 -3.75
C LEU A 214 2.83 -9.96 -2.89
N ALA A 215 3.05 -11.26 -3.06
CA ALA A 215 2.34 -12.29 -2.29
C ALA A 215 2.61 -12.18 -0.78
N ARG A 216 3.84 -11.82 -0.38
CA ARG A 216 4.22 -11.68 1.03
C ARG A 216 3.67 -10.40 1.66
N ILE A 217 3.74 -9.28 0.95
CA ILE A 217 3.25 -7.96 1.39
C ILE A 217 1.73 -8.00 1.54
N LEU A 218 1.01 -8.52 0.53
CA LEU A 218 -0.45 -8.55 0.52
C LEU A 218 -1.05 -9.66 1.40
N LYS A 219 -0.21 -10.51 2.02
CA LYS A 219 -0.68 -11.63 2.86
C LYS A 219 -1.59 -11.19 3.99
N SER A 220 -1.33 -10.02 4.58
CA SER A 220 -2.12 -9.50 5.70
C SER A 220 -3.55 -9.12 5.33
N LEU A 221 -3.85 -8.90 4.04
CA LEU A 221 -5.20 -8.56 3.56
C LEU A 221 -6.13 -9.79 3.50
N LYS A 222 -5.58 -11.00 3.34
CA LYS A 222 -6.38 -12.23 3.11
C LYS A 222 -7.51 -12.44 4.13
N PRO A 223 -7.31 -12.26 5.45
CA PRO A 223 -8.40 -12.39 6.43
C PRO A 223 -9.53 -11.39 6.18
N GLY A 224 -9.21 -10.12 5.93
CA GLY A 224 -10.17 -9.05 5.65
C GLY A 224 -10.86 -9.16 4.29
N MET A 225 -10.37 -10.01 3.39
CA MET A 225 -11.02 -10.32 2.10
C MET A 225 -12.07 -11.43 2.22
N THR A 226 -12.08 -12.18 3.32
CA THR A 226 -13.02 -13.29 3.54
C THR A 226 -14.01 -12.99 4.65
N LYS A 227 -13.57 -12.33 5.73
CA LYS A 227 -14.43 -11.94 6.84
C LYS A 227 -14.42 -10.43 7.00
N PRO A 228 -15.60 -9.77 7.06
CA PRO A 228 -15.65 -8.35 7.32
C PRO A 228 -15.08 -8.02 8.69
N GLU A 229 -14.26 -6.97 8.78
CA GLU A 229 -13.74 -6.45 10.03
C GLU A 229 -14.41 -5.13 10.40
N VAL A 230 -14.53 -4.87 11.70
CA VAL A 230 -15.06 -3.58 12.16
C VAL A 230 -13.91 -2.57 12.15
N THR A 231 -14.07 -1.50 11.39
CA THR A 231 -13.07 -0.45 11.23
C THR A 231 -13.69 0.93 11.46
N SER A 232 -12.92 1.87 12.00
CA SER A 232 -13.34 3.27 12.13
C SER A 232 -13.16 3.97 10.80
N CYS A 233 -14.14 4.79 10.42
CA CYS A 233 -14.09 5.60 9.21
C CYS A 233 -14.01 7.10 9.53
N ALA A 234 -13.79 7.90 8.48
CA ALA A 234 -13.61 9.35 8.56
C ALA A 234 -14.82 10.09 9.15
N ASP A 235 -16.01 9.51 9.01
CA ASP A 235 -17.28 10.00 9.56
C ASP A 235 -17.38 9.82 11.09
N GLY A 236 -16.39 9.19 11.72
CA GLY A 236 -16.37 8.90 13.15
C GLY A 236 -17.20 7.67 13.55
N HIS A 237 -17.79 6.95 12.59
CA HIS A 237 -18.55 5.72 12.86
C HIS A 237 -17.70 4.48 12.58
N PHE A 238 -18.18 3.36 13.12
CA PHE A 238 -17.60 2.04 12.88
C PHE A 238 -18.42 1.30 11.81
N TRP A 239 -17.72 0.81 10.80
CA TRP A 239 -18.29 0.09 9.68
C TRP A 239 -17.73 -1.32 9.58
N ARG A 240 -18.55 -2.28 9.14
CA ARG A 240 -18.08 -3.61 8.74
C ARG A 240 -17.48 -3.50 7.35
N ALA A 241 -16.18 -3.70 7.23
CA ALA A 241 -15.41 -3.53 6.02
C ALA A 241 -14.93 -4.87 5.47
N ILE A 242 -15.13 -5.11 4.18
CA ILE A 242 -14.57 -6.24 3.45
C ILE A 242 -13.68 -5.73 2.32
N TYR A 243 -12.46 -6.24 2.24
CA TYR A 243 -11.44 -5.78 1.30
C TYR A 243 -11.43 -6.61 0.02
N GLY A 244 -11.04 -5.99 -1.10
CA GLY A 244 -10.81 -6.74 -2.34
C GLY A 244 -9.74 -6.10 -3.21
N LEU A 245 -8.88 -6.91 -3.84
CA LEU A 245 -7.92 -6.41 -4.81
C LEU A 245 -8.65 -6.02 -6.10
N ALA A 246 -8.63 -4.75 -6.45
CA ALA A 246 -9.45 -4.19 -7.49
C ALA A 246 -8.71 -3.93 -8.80
N LEU A 247 -7.55 -3.29 -8.72
CA LEU A 247 -6.77 -2.90 -9.89
C LEU A 247 -5.29 -2.86 -9.55
N TYR A 248 -4.46 -3.19 -10.53
CA TYR A 248 -3.04 -2.88 -10.52
C TYR A 248 -2.70 -1.90 -11.65
N ILE A 249 -2.26 -0.70 -11.30
CA ILE A 249 -1.85 0.33 -12.25
C ILE A 249 -0.38 0.10 -12.62
N ALA A 250 -0.16 -0.22 -13.89
CA ALA A 250 1.14 -0.57 -14.43
C ALA A 250 1.22 -0.13 -15.90
N ASP A 251 2.42 0.24 -16.34
CA ASP A 251 2.73 0.33 -17.77
C ASP A 251 2.70 -1.05 -18.42
N TYR A 252 2.76 -1.10 -19.74
CA TYR A 252 2.66 -2.35 -20.48
C TYR A 252 3.73 -3.40 -20.10
N PRO A 253 5.03 -3.08 -20.00
CA PRO A 253 6.04 -4.03 -19.54
C PRO A 253 5.74 -4.61 -18.15
N LYS A 254 5.27 -3.78 -17.20
CA LYS A 254 4.89 -4.25 -15.87
C LYS A 254 3.58 -5.06 -15.89
N GLN A 255 2.62 -4.72 -16.75
CA GLN A 255 1.42 -5.54 -16.96
C GLN A 255 1.78 -6.94 -17.49
N ALA A 256 2.73 -7.03 -18.41
CA ALA A 256 3.23 -8.31 -18.91
C ALA A 256 3.92 -9.11 -17.79
N LEU A 257 4.74 -8.45 -16.97
CA LEU A 257 5.37 -9.06 -15.79
C LEU A 257 4.33 -9.57 -14.77
N LEU A 258 3.30 -8.77 -14.46
CA LEU A 258 2.19 -9.11 -13.57
C LEU A 258 1.38 -10.31 -14.07
N ALA A 259 1.10 -10.35 -15.38
CA ALA A 259 0.34 -11.42 -15.98
C ALA A 259 1.19 -12.68 -16.27
N CYS A 260 2.50 -12.64 -15.99
CA CYS A 260 3.46 -13.68 -16.35
C CYS A 260 3.42 -14.03 -17.84
N ILE A 261 3.36 -13.02 -18.71
CA ILE A 261 3.35 -13.18 -20.16
C ILE A 261 4.59 -12.56 -20.81
N VAL A 262 4.89 -13.02 -22.02
CA VAL A 262 5.96 -12.46 -22.87
C VAL A 262 5.56 -11.06 -23.35
N GLN A 263 6.52 -10.16 -23.49
CA GLN A 263 6.27 -8.83 -24.07
C GLN A 263 5.79 -8.96 -25.52
N GLY A 264 4.95 -8.02 -25.96
CA GLY A 264 4.23 -8.09 -27.23
C GLY A 264 2.88 -8.82 -27.13
N TRP A 265 2.54 -9.44 -26.00
CA TRP A 265 1.24 -10.10 -25.84
C TRP A 265 0.21 -9.22 -25.12
N CYS A 266 -1.08 -9.49 -25.30
CA CYS A 266 -2.11 -8.77 -24.54
C CYS A 266 -2.14 -9.22 -23.07
N PRO A 267 -1.90 -8.33 -22.09
CA PRO A 267 -1.98 -8.64 -20.66
C PRO A 267 -3.43 -8.79 -20.20
N ASN A 268 -4.37 -8.13 -20.88
CA ASN A 268 -5.77 -8.03 -20.51
C ASN A 268 -6.62 -9.15 -21.12
N ARG A 269 -6.20 -10.40 -20.94
CA ARG A 269 -7.04 -11.59 -21.07
C ARG A 269 -7.25 -12.15 -22.48
N CYS A 270 -6.49 -11.82 -23.51
CA CYS A 270 -6.65 -12.48 -24.81
C CYS A 270 -5.36 -13.10 -25.38
N LEU A 271 -5.53 -14.06 -26.29
CA LEU A 271 -4.45 -14.76 -27.00
C LEU A 271 -4.00 -14.05 -28.28
N VAL A 272 -4.32 -12.76 -28.43
CA VAL A 272 -3.87 -11.97 -29.58
C VAL A 272 -2.34 -11.90 -29.63
N LYS A 273 -1.80 -12.02 -30.84
CA LYS A 273 -0.36 -11.90 -31.10
C LYS A 273 0.06 -10.44 -31.13
N SER A 274 1.35 -10.20 -30.90
CA SER A 274 1.95 -8.85 -30.94
C SER A 274 1.64 -8.08 -32.21
N SER A 275 1.71 -8.74 -33.37
CA SER A 275 1.42 -8.15 -34.67
C SER A 275 -0.03 -7.70 -34.87
N GLU A 276 -0.94 -8.15 -34.00
CA GLU A 276 -2.39 -7.94 -34.14
C GLU A 276 -2.99 -7.17 -32.96
N LEU A 277 -2.15 -6.61 -32.08
CA LEU A 277 -2.59 -5.78 -30.97
C LEU A 277 -3.36 -4.55 -31.48
N GLY A 278 -4.59 -4.37 -30.99
CA GLY A 278 -5.48 -3.28 -31.41
C GLY A 278 -6.39 -3.62 -32.59
N ALA A 279 -6.26 -4.80 -33.19
CA ALA A 279 -7.20 -5.29 -34.21
C ALA A 279 -8.47 -5.86 -33.57
N ASP A 280 -9.62 -5.56 -34.17
CA ASP A 280 -10.90 -6.20 -33.81
C ASP A 280 -10.91 -7.64 -34.30
N GLY A 281 -11.10 -8.58 -33.38
CA GLY A 281 -11.17 -10.00 -33.70
C GLY A 281 -11.75 -10.81 -32.55
N PRO A 282 -12.29 -12.02 -32.81
CA PRO A 282 -12.78 -12.93 -31.77
C PRO A 282 -11.58 -13.57 -31.06
N TRP A 283 -10.85 -12.77 -30.28
CA TRP A 283 -9.68 -13.25 -29.56
C TRP A 283 -10.12 -14.15 -28.40
N LEU A 284 -9.60 -15.37 -28.38
CA LEU A 284 -9.87 -16.31 -27.29
C LEU A 284 -9.36 -15.74 -25.96
N PRO A 285 -10.14 -15.91 -24.87
CA PRO A 285 -9.71 -15.45 -23.57
C PRO A 285 -8.57 -16.32 -23.04
N ARG A 286 -7.55 -15.67 -22.49
CA ARG A 286 -6.46 -16.34 -21.77
C ARG A 286 -6.97 -16.80 -20.41
N LYS A 287 -6.91 -18.11 -20.17
CA LYS A 287 -7.26 -18.73 -18.89
C LYS A 287 -6.00 -19.20 -18.16
N CYS A 288 -6.08 -19.33 -16.84
CA CYS A 288 -4.99 -19.91 -16.03
C CYS A 288 -4.62 -21.32 -16.54
N GLU A 289 -5.62 -22.14 -16.85
CA GLU A 289 -5.48 -23.48 -17.42
C GLU A 289 -4.59 -23.49 -18.68
N HIS A 290 -4.75 -22.49 -19.57
CA HIS A 290 -3.95 -22.36 -20.78
C HIS A 290 -2.48 -22.07 -20.46
N ILE A 291 -2.21 -21.18 -19.51
CA ILE A 291 -0.84 -20.86 -19.09
C ILE A 291 -0.19 -22.06 -18.40
N GLU A 292 -0.91 -22.76 -17.53
CA GLU A 292 -0.41 -23.97 -16.86
C GLU A 292 -0.07 -25.06 -17.87
N GLU A 293 -0.90 -25.27 -18.89
CA GLU A 293 -0.65 -26.26 -19.92
C GLU A 293 0.55 -25.89 -20.80
N LEU A 294 0.73 -24.61 -21.10
CA LEU A 294 1.92 -24.12 -21.79
C LEU A 294 3.19 -24.40 -20.99
N ILE A 295 3.19 -24.08 -19.69
CA ILE A 295 4.35 -24.31 -18.80
C ILE A 295 4.66 -25.81 -18.69
N LYS A 296 3.65 -26.68 -18.67
CA LYS A 296 3.84 -28.13 -18.68
C LYS A 296 4.40 -28.63 -20.01
N SER A 297 3.93 -28.07 -21.12
CA SER A 297 4.25 -28.54 -22.48
C SER A 297 5.57 -28.03 -23.02
N PHE A 298 6.01 -26.84 -22.58
CA PHE A 298 7.22 -26.18 -23.07
C PHE A 298 8.16 -25.82 -21.90
N GLY A 299 9.47 -26.01 -22.09
CA GLY A 299 10.45 -25.50 -21.13
C GLY A 299 10.41 -23.97 -21.05
N LEU A 300 10.60 -23.39 -19.86
CA LEU A 300 10.50 -21.94 -19.60
C LEU A 300 11.30 -21.08 -20.60
N GLY A 301 12.51 -21.50 -20.97
CA GLY A 301 13.33 -20.79 -21.96
C GLY A 301 12.75 -20.85 -23.37
N THR A 302 12.12 -21.96 -23.76
CA THR A 302 11.49 -22.10 -25.08
C THR A 302 10.22 -21.26 -25.19
N LEU A 303 9.43 -21.17 -24.10
CA LEU A 303 8.29 -20.25 -24.03
C LEU A 303 8.72 -18.79 -24.16
N TRP A 304 9.83 -18.42 -23.54
CA TRP A 304 10.35 -17.05 -23.62
C TRP A 304 10.85 -16.71 -25.02
N ASP A 305 11.55 -17.64 -25.69
CA ASP A 305 12.21 -17.38 -26.97
C ASP A 305 11.34 -17.64 -28.20
N LYS A 306 10.37 -18.56 -28.12
CA LYS A 306 9.67 -19.10 -29.31
C LYS A 306 8.15 -18.98 -29.31
N TYR A 307 7.53 -18.53 -28.21
CA TYR A 307 6.08 -18.43 -28.08
C TYR A 307 5.65 -16.97 -28.01
#